data_AF-A0A0E3UZC8-F1
#
_entry.id   AF-A0A0E3UZC8-F1
#
_cell.length_a   1.000
_cell.length_b   1.000
_cell.length_c   1.000
_cell.angle_alpha   90.00
_cell.angle_beta   90.00
_cell.angle_gamma   90.00
#
_symmetry.space_group_name_H-M   'P 1'
#
loop_
_entity.id
_entity.type
_entity.pdbx_description
1 polymer ?
#
loop_
_entity_poly.entity_id
_entity_poly.type
_entity_poly.pdbx_seq_one_letter_code
_entity_poly.pdbx_strand_id
1 'polypeptide(L)'
;MIMIEREPKTQATHDSLYQLYLNGELNPEEVENGAGEVYQLAFKLAKSLGQEKLHCVDYNESTSQGLLSSGDNIEVFQNGLQHFQQTTRGATSKFMEGQTTFMEFLYFMNKPEIVQLSHQQFYNLPAYVQNGSFKSYEGLNRSTIDTTQIGAEFIALFYERNLKIYSNILNAQVKHKGKRILLIMGQTHIGVLQNIIKNNPNYEIVSTNLYLKEKEV
;
A
#
# COMPACT_ATOMS: atom_id res chain seq x y z
N MET A 1 -15.27 -8.06 5.34
CA MET A 1 -14.11 -7.71 6.19
C MET A 1 -13.38 -6.55 5.56
N ILE A 2 -12.92 -5.60 6.38
CA ILE A 2 -12.09 -4.48 5.95
C ILE A 2 -10.71 -4.66 6.59
N MET A 3 -9.67 -4.67 5.77
CA MET A 3 -8.28 -4.79 6.16
C MET A 3 -7.55 -3.48 5.89
N ILE A 4 -6.72 -3.04 6.84
CA ILE A 4 -6.06 -1.74 6.80
C ILE A 4 -4.54 -1.88 6.90
N GLU A 5 -3.82 -0.91 6.34
CA GLU A 5 -2.36 -0.79 6.40
C GLU A 5 -1.89 -0.34 7.80
N ARG A 6 -2.06 -1.24 8.77
CA ARG A 6 -1.56 -1.15 10.14
C ARG A 6 -1.03 -2.50 10.56
N GLU A 7 0.02 -2.52 11.36
CA GLU A 7 0.65 -3.78 11.77
C GLU A 7 -0.25 -4.54 12.76
N PRO A 8 -0.35 -5.88 12.69
CA PRO A 8 -1.12 -6.70 13.62
C PRO A 8 -0.84 -6.42 15.10
N LYS A 9 0.41 -6.05 15.45
CA LYS A 9 0.79 -5.67 16.82
C LYS A 9 0.04 -4.45 17.36
N THR A 10 -0.50 -3.61 16.47
CA THR A 10 -1.28 -2.41 16.80
C THR A 10 -2.79 -2.63 16.75
N GLN A 11 -3.25 -3.89 16.57
CA GLN A 11 -4.68 -4.22 16.44
C GLN A 11 -5.50 -3.71 17.63
N ALA A 12 -5.04 -3.94 18.87
CA ALA A 12 -5.77 -3.50 20.06
C ALA A 12 -5.97 -1.98 20.11
N THR A 13 -4.98 -1.21 19.67
CA THR A 13 -5.08 0.26 19.57
C THR A 13 -6.16 0.66 18.57
N HIS A 14 -6.18 0.03 17.39
CA HIS A 14 -7.16 0.35 16.35
C HIS A 14 -8.57 -0.13 16.69
N ASP A 15 -8.70 -1.24 17.41
CA ASP A 15 -9.98 -1.70 17.95
C ASP A 15 -10.55 -0.65 18.93
N SER A 16 -9.74 -0.17 19.88
CA SER A 16 -10.15 0.88 20.83
C SER A 16 -10.53 2.18 20.12
N LEU A 17 -9.70 2.65 19.18
CA LEU A 17 -10.01 3.86 18.40
C LEU A 17 -11.31 3.72 17.62
N TYR A 18 -11.56 2.55 17.02
CA TYR A 18 -12.78 2.31 16.26
C TYR A 18 -14.01 2.26 17.18
N GLN A 19 -13.92 1.69 18.39
CA GLN A 19 -15.02 1.72 19.36
C GLN A 19 -15.36 3.15 19.81
N LEU A 20 -14.35 3.98 20.11
CA LEU A 20 -14.58 5.40 20.41
C LEU A 20 -15.26 6.12 19.22
N TYR A 21 -14.84 5.81 17.99
CA TYR A 21 -15.48 6.35 16.78
C TYR A 21 -16.94 5.90 16.63
N LEU A 22 -17.25 4.64 16.94
CA LEU A 22 -18.64 4.14 16.91
C LEU A 22 -19.53 4.87 17.91
N ASN A 23 -19.00 5.15 19.11
CA ASN A 23 -19.70 5.86 20.19
C ASN A 23 -19.81 7.38 19.97
N GLY A 24 -19.14 7.93 18.95
CA GLY A 24 -19.09 9.38 18.74
C GLY A 24 -18.14 10.11 19.69
N GLU A 25 -17.25 9.38 20.35
CA GLU A 25 -16.27 9.88 21.32
C GLU A 25 -14.90 10.17 20.68
N LEU A 26 -14.71 9.78 19.41
CA LEU A 26 -13.52 10.09 18.63
C LEU A 26 -13.89 11.00 17.45
N ASN A 27 -13.36 12.21 17.45
CA ASN A 27 -13.31 13.05 16.26
C ASN A 27 -12.00 12.77 15.49
N PRO A 28 -12.05 12.22 14.26
CA PRO A 28 -10.85 11.99 13.46
C PRO A 28 -9.97 13.22 13.30
N GLU A 29 -10.53 14.43 13.28
CA GLU A 29 -9.73 15.66 13.11
C GLU A 29 -8.79 15.94 14.30
N GLU A 30 -9.07 15.35 15.47
CA GLU A 30 -8.30 15.53 16.71
C GLU A 30 -7.24 14.44 16.91
N VAL A 31 -7.20 13.43 16.03
CA VAL A 31 -6.27 12.31 16.10
C VAL A 31 -5.07 12.57 15.20
N GLU A 32 -3.88 12.27 15.69
CA GLU A 32 -2.67 12.28 14.86
C GLU A 32 -2.87 11.39 13.61
N ASN A 33 -2.62 11.93 12.43
CA ASN A 33 -2.90 11.27 11.14
C ASN A 33 -4.39 10.92 10.89
N GLY A 34 -5.31 11.59 11.57
CA GLY A 34 -6.75 11.37 11.43
C GLY A 34 -7.37 11.84 10.10
N ALA A 35 -6.61 12.59 9.32
CA ALA A 35 -6.90 12.86 7.90
C ALA A 35 -6.62 11.63 6.99
N GLY A 36 -6.00 10.57 7.52
CA GLY A 36 -5.64 9.38 6.76
C GLY A 36 -6.82 8.46 6.40
N GLU A 37 -6.57 7.58 5.43
CA GLU A 37 -7.59 6.68 4.85
C GLU A 37 -8.25 5.74 5.88
N VAL A 38 -7.52 5.37 6.94
CA VAL A 38 -8.07 4.53 8.03
C VAL A 38 -9.32 5.19 8.64
N TYR A 39 -9.26 6.49 8.90
CA TYR A 39 -10.38 7.20 9.51
C TYR A 39 -11.36 7.73 8.46
N GLN A 40 -10.84 8.32 7.39
CA GLN A 40 -11.67 8.99 6.39
C GLN A 40 -12.44 8.03 5.49
N LEU A 41 -11.98 6.78 5.35
CA LEU A 41 -12.63 5.74 4.56
C LEU A 41 -12.95 4.50 5.40
N ALA A 42 -11.95 3.87 6.01
CA ALA A 42 -12.11 2.54 6.57
C ALA A 42 -13.11 2.53 7.74
N PHE A 43 -13.00 3.47 8.68
CA PHE A 43 -13.90 3.59 9.83
C PHE A 43 -15.34 3.94 9.41
N LYS A 44 -15.51 4.92 8.51
CA LYS A 44 -16.82 5.30 7.98
C LYS A 44 -17.51 4.11 7.30
N LEU A 45 -16.79 3.38 6.47
CA LEU A 45 -17.31 2.21 5.76
C LEU A 45 -17.56 1.02 6.69
N ALA A 46 -16.68 0.77 7.65
CA ALA A 46 -16.88 -0.27 8.65
C ALA A 46 -18.17 -0.01 9.45
N LYS A 47 -18.39 1.24 9.86
CA LYS A 47 -19.59 1.67 10.59
C LYS A 47 -20.85 1.48 9.75
N SER A 48 -20.84 1.93 8.49
CA SER A 48 -22.01 1.80 7.60
C SER A 48 -22.35 0.34 7.26
N LEU A 49 -21.35 -0.54 7.24
CA LEU A 49 -21.51 -1.98 7.02
C LEU A 49 -21.74 -2.78 8.31
N GLY A 50 -21.90 -2.12 9.46
CA GLY A 50 -22.10 -2.78 10.75
C GLY A 50 -20.95 -3.72 11.15
N GLN A 51 -19.72 -3.46 10.70
CA GLN A 51 -18.56 -4.23 11.12
C GLN A 51 -18.18 -3.84 12.54
N GLU A 52 -18.00 -4.83 13.42
CA GLU A 52 -17.56 -4.63 14.80
C GLU A 52 -16.08 -4.22 14.91
N LYS A 53 -15.28 -4.54 13.89
CA LYS A 53 -13.84 -4.26 13.86
C LYS A 53 -13.28 -4.20 12.44
N LEU A 54 -12.09 -3.62 12.34
CA LEU A 54 -11.20 -3.68 11.18
C LEU A 54 -10.04 -4.64 11.47
N HIS A 55 -9.28 -5.01 10.44
CA HIS A 55 -8.19 -5.97 10.58
C HIS A 55 -6.86 -5.35 10.13
N CYS A 56 -5.90 -5.25 11.04
CA CYS A 56 -4.55 -4.79 10.77
C CYS A 56 -3.75 -5.90 10.06
N VAL A 57 -3.23 -5.62 8.86
CA VAL A 57 -2.51 -6.62 8.04
C VAL A 57 -1.16 -6.15 7.49
N ASP A 58 -0.75 -4.92 7.78
CA ASP A 58 0.55 -4.41 7.31
C ASP A 58 1.71 -5.12 8.00
N TYR A 59 2.89 -4.94 7.45
CA TYR A 59 4.14 -5.31 8.06
C TYR A 59 5.14 -4.19 7.76
N ASN A 60 5.57 -3.44 8.79
CA ASN A 60 6.47 -2.32 8.59
C ASN A 60 7.91 -2.73 8.87
N GLU A 61 8.58 -3.22 7.83
CA GLU A 61 10.04 -3.13 7.75
C GLU A 61 10.33 -1.78 7.14
N SER A 62 10.77 -0.84 7.96
CA SER A 62 11.35 0.44 7.59
C SER A 62 12.13 0.27 6.28
N THR A 63 11.55 0.63 5.14
CA THR A 63 12.13 0.44 3.80
C THR A 63 11.85 1.72 3.01
N SER A 64 12.91 2.42 2.61
CA SER A 64 12.78 3.67 1.87
C SER A 64 12.70 3.43 0.37
N GLN A 65 11.76 4.08 -0.31
CA GLN A 65 11.68 4.06 -1.77
C GLN A 65 12.95 4.65 -2.42
N GLY A 66 13.66 5.53 -1.72
CA GLY A 66 14.91 6.14 -2.16
C GLY A 66 16.17 5.38 -1.75
N LEU A 67 16.05 4.11 -1.34
CA LEU A 67 17.15 3.28 -0.85
C LEU A 67 18.19 2.99 -1.94
N LEU A 68 17.73 2.59 -3.13
CA LEU A 68 18.58 2.35 -4.30
C LEU A 68 19.03 3.69 -4.89
N SER A 69 20.35 3.91 -4.90
CA SER A 69 20.90 5.25 -5.18
C SER A 69 22.12 5.27 -6.10
N SER A 70 22.75 4.11 -6.31
CA SER A 70 23.93 3.96 -7.14
C SER A 70 23.97 2.56 -7.73
N GLY A 71 24.70 2.42 -8.83
CA GLY A 71 24.92 1.18 -9.57
C GLY A 71 24.98 1.44 -11.06
N ASP A 72 25.35 0.41 -11.81
CA ASP A 72 25.27 0.40 -13.27
C ASP A 72 23.80 0.58 -13.69
N ASN A 73 23.55 1.34 -14.76
CA ASN A 73 22.21 1.64 -15.28
C ASN A 73 21.25 2.29 -14.27
N ILE A 74 21.75 2.95 -13.22
CA ILE A 74 20.91 3.59 -12.20
C ILE A 74 19.93 4.62 -12.80
N GLU A 75 20.27 5.22 -13.93
CA GLU A 75 19.42 6.14 -14.69
C GLU A 75 18.13 5.48 -15.18
N VAL A 76 18.11 4.17 -15.46
CA VAL A 76 16.88 3.44 -15.82
C VAL A 76 15.88 3.49 -14.67
N PHE A 77 16.35 3.24 -13.45
CA PHE A 77 15.54 3.31 -12.24
C PHE A 77 15.10 4.76 -11.92
N GLN A 78 16.01 5.73 -12.06
CA GLN A 78 15.72 7.15 -11.77
C GLN A 78 14.74 7.76 -12.78
N ASN A 79 14.89 7.46 -14.07
CA ASN A 79 13.98 7.92 -15.12
C ASN A 79 12.58 7.33 -14.92
N GLY A 80 12.48 6.06 -14.52
CA GLY A 80 11.22 5.45 -14.12
C GLY A 80 10.55 6.17 -12.97
N LEU A 81 11.31 6.50 -11.92
CA LEU A 81 10.79 7.17 -10.74
C LEU A 81 10.26 8.56 -11.12
N GLN A 82 11.02 9.29 -11.94
CA GLN A 82 10.62 10.58 -12.46
C GLN A 82 9.35 10.48 -13.30
N HIS A 83 9.24 9.47 -14.17
CA HIS A 83 8.05 9.25 -15.00
C HIS A 83 6.81 8.93 -14.15
N PHE A 84 6.93 8.05 -13.15
CA PHE A 84 5.84 7.75 -12.20
C PHE A 84 5.39 8.99 -11.44
N GLN A 85 6.34 9.78 -10.92
CA GLN A 85 6.05 11.03 -10.23
C GLN A 85 5.37 12.04 -11.15
N GLN A 86 5.85 12.24 -12.37
CA GLN A 86 5.24 13.14 -13.35
C GLN A 86 3.81 12.72 -13.71
N THR A 87 3.58 11.42 -13.88
CA THR A 87 2.27 10.87 -14.25
C THR A 87 1.23 11.07 -13.14
N THR A 88 1.64 10.93 -11.88
CA THR A 88 0.73 11.05 -10.73
C THR A 88 0.61 12.47 -10.18
N ARG A 89 1.62 13.32 -10.41
CA ARG A 89 1.70 14.69 -9.86
C ARG A 89 0.45 15.52 -10.10
N GLY A 90 -0.10 15.50 -11.32
CA GLY A 90 -1.28 16.29 -11.65
C GLY A 90 -2.52 15.90 -10.81
N ALA A 91 -2.76 14.61 -10.63
CA ALA A 91 -3.86 14.11 -9.82
C ALA A 91 -3.64 14.40 -8.33
N THR A 92 -2.41 14.20 -7.84
CA THR A 92 -2.04 14.50 -6.45
C THR A 92 -2.18 15.98 -6.14
N SER A 93 -1.69 16.87 -7.01
CA SER A 93 -1.83 18.33 -6.84
C SER A 93 -3.30 18.74 -6.81
N LYS A 94 -4.12 18.28 -7.76
CA LYS A 94 -5.56 18.56 -7.75
C LYS A 94 -6.23 18.11 -6.46
N PHE A 95 -5.87 16.93 -5.95
CA PHE A 95 -6.44 16.40 -4.71
C PHE A 95 -6.02 17.23 -3.49
N MET A 96 -4.72 17.57 -3.38
CA MET A 96 -4.21 18.41 -2.30
C MET A 96 -4.77 19.85 -2.33
N GLU A 97 -5.08 20.35 -3.52
CA GLU A 97 -5.69 21.68 -3.73
C GLU A 97 -7.23 21.65 -3.57
N GLY A 98 -7.83 20.50 -3.25
CA GLY A 98 -9.28 20.34 -3.10
C GLY A 98 -10.09 20.45 -4.39
N GLN A 99 -9.43 20.31 -5.55
CA GLN A 99 -10.04 20.38 -6.88
C GLN A 99 -10.64 19.04 -7.36
N THR A 100 -10.42 17.96 -6.62
CA THR A 100 -10.99 16.65 -6.88
C THR A 100 -11.37 15.98 -5.56
N THR A 101 -12.38 15.14 -5.58
CA THR A 101 -12.84 14.42 -4.39
C THR A 101 -11.87 13.31 -4.01
N PHE A 102 -11.95 12.87 -2.76
CA PHE A 102 -11.20 11.70 -2.29
C PHE A 102 -11.50 10.45 -3.12
N MET A 103 -12.76 10.27 -3.55
CA MET A 103 -13.18 9.11 -4.37
C MET A 103 -12.60 9.16 -5.78
N GLU A 104 -12.58 10.33 -6.42
CA GLU A 104 -11.96 10.52 -7.73
C GLU A 104 -10.44 10.29 -7.69
N PHE A 105 -9.79 10.76 -6.62
CA PHE A 105 -8.37 10.50 -6.41
C PHE A 105 -8.10 9.00 -6.24
N LEU A 106 -8.87 8.31 -5.39
CA LEU A 106 -8.76 6.85 -5.24
C LEU A 106 -9.03 6.11 -6.56
N TYR A 107 -10.03 6.53 -7.33
CA TYR A 107 -10.33 5.96 -8.64
C TYR A 107 -9.12 6.08 -9.57
N PHE A 108 -8.50 7.26 -9.63
CA PHE A 108 -7.28 7.49 -10.41
C PHE A 108 -6.14 6.58 -9.95
N MET A 109 -5.87 6.51 -8.64
CA MET A 109 -4.76 5.72 -8.11
C MET A 109 -4.94 4.20 -8.30
N ASN A 110 -6.19 3.72 -8.39
CA ASN A 110 -6.53 2.32 -8.62
C ASN A 110 -6.64 1.94 -10.12
N LYS A 111 -6.39 2.88 -11.04
CA LYS A 111 -6.34 2.58 -12.48
C LYS A 111 -5.23 1.56 -12.78
N PRO A 112 -5.49 0.54 -13.62
CA PRO A 112 -4.51 -0.51 -13.94
C PRO A 112 -3.16 0.04 -14.40
N GLU A 113 -3.15 1.10 -15.21
CA GLU A 113 -1.93 1.75 -15.70
C GLU A 113 -1.11 2.39 -14.58
N ILE A 114 -1.77 2.99 -13.56
CA ILE A 114 -1.09 3.64 -12.43
C ILE A 114 -0.51 2.58 -11.49
N VAL A 115 -1.28 1.51 -11.22
CA VAL A 115 -0.81 0.34 -10.46
C VAL A 115 0.36 -0.34 -11.16
N GLN A 116 0.30 -0.48 -12.49
CA GLN A 116 1.37 -1.08 -13.27
C GLN A 116 2.65 -0.23 -13.23
N LEU A 117 2.56 1.10 -13.36
CA LEU A 117 3.73 1.99 -13.26
C LEU A 117 4.43 1.86 -11.90
N SER A 118 3.65 1.84 -10.81
CA SER A 118 4.18 1.57 -9.47
C SER A 118 4.86 0.21 -9.40
N HIS A 119 4.21 -0.86 -9.89
CA HIS A 119 4.81 -2.19 -9.86
C HIS A 119 6.14 -2.23 -10.62
N GLN A 120 6.20 -1.62 -11.81
CA GLN A 120 7.43 -1.54 -12.59
C GLN A 120 8.55 -0.83 -11.84
N GLN A 121 8.24 0.28 -11.15
CA GLN A 121 9.21 1.04 -10.38
C GLN A 121 9.89 0.22 -9.28
N PHE A 122 9.17 -0.72 -8.66
CA PHE A 122 9.69 -1.49 -7.53
C PHE A 122 10.19 -2.89 -7.89
N TYR A 123 9.69 -3.49 -8.98
CA TYR A 123 9.93 -4.91 -9.28
C TYR A 123 10.56 -5.16 -10.65
N ASN A 124 10.59 -4.17 -11.55
CA ASN A 124 11.15 -4.33 -12.89
C ASN A 124 12.39 -3.46 -13.11
N LEU A 125 12.26 -2.15 -12.88
CA LEU A 125 13.33 -1.20 -13.16
C LEU A 125 14.57 -1.36 -12.26
N PRO A 126 14.45 -1.70 -10.96
CA PRO A 126 15.62 -2.00 -10.15
C PRO A 126 16.44 -3.17 -10.68
N ALA A 127 15.83 -4.14 -11.37
CA ALA A 127 16.52 -5.34 -11.86
C ALA A 127 17.62 -5.03 -12.90
N TYR A 128 17.59 -3.85 -13.52
CA TYR A 128 18.64 -3.38 -14.42
C TYR A 128 19.88 -2.84 -13.69
N VAL A 129 19.78 -2.65 -12.37
CA VAL A 129 20.82 -2.01 -11.56
C VAL A 129 21.69 -3.05 -10.87
N GLN A 130 22.96 -3.07 -11.23
CA GLN A 130 23.99 -3.95 -10.66
C GLN A 130 25.16 -3.12 -10.10
N ASN A 131 26.09 -3.75 -9.39
CA ASN A 131 27.35 -3.14 -8.94
C ASN A 131 27.17 -1.77 -8.27
N GLY A 132 26.34 -1.71 -7.22
CA GLY A 132 25.98 -0.46 -6.57
C GLY A 132 25.80 -0.57 -5.06
N SER A 133 25.15 0.43 -4.48
CA SER A 133 24.93 0.46 -3.03
C SER A 133 23.65 1.17 -2.64
N PHE A 134 23.14 0.77 -1.48
CA PHE A 134 22.05 1.48 -0.81
C PHE A 134 22.55 2.70 -0.05
N LYS A 135 21.68 3.71 0.07
CA LYS A 135 21.86 4.77 1.07
C LYS A 135 21.88 4.18 2.47
N SER A 136 22.49 4.90 3.41
CA SER A 136 22.39 4.52 4.83
C SER A 136 20.92 4.50 5.25
N TYR A 137 20.52 3.43 5.91
CA TYR A 137 19.15 3.22 6.36
C TYR A 137 19.16 2.44 7.66
N GLU A 138 18.37 2.87 8.64
CA GLU A 138 18.31 2.26 9.96
C GLU A 138 17.66 0.87 9.89
N GLY A 139 18.23 -0.11 10.58
CA GLY A 139 17.72 -1.49 10.60
C GLY A 139 18.16 -2.37 9.42
N LEU A 140 18.89 -1.82 8.44
CA LEU A 140 19.44 -2.58 7.32
C LEU A 140 20.86 -3.07 7.65
N ASN A 141 21.06 -4.39 7.76
CA ASN A 141 22.40 -4.95 7.89
C ASN A 141 23.12 -4.95 6.55
N ARG A 142 23.95 -3.92 6.32
CA ARG A 142 24.67 -3.75 5.05
C ARG A 142 25.71 -4.84 4.77
N SER A 143 26.16 -5.57 5.80
CA SER A 143 27.19 -6.62 5.64
C SER A 143 26.69 -7.86 4.89
N THR A 144 25.36 -8.04 4.79
CA THR A 144 24.73 -9.19 4.13
C THR A 144 24.23 -8.88 2.72
N ILE A 145 24.45 -7.66 2.22
CA ILE A 145 23.93 -7.20 0.92
C ILE A 145 24.93 -7.52 -0.17
N ASP A 146 24.49 -8.24 -1.21
CA ASP A 146 25.27 -8.43 -2.42
C ASP A 146 25.24 -7.14 -3.27
N THR A 147 26.31 -6.35 -3.18
CA THR A 147 26.45 -5.11 -3.94
C THR A 147 26.55 -5.33 -5.44
N THR A 148 26.90 -6.54 -5.91
CA THR A 148 26.94 -6.87 -7.34
C THR A 148 25.54 -7.04 -7.91
N GLN A 149 24.55 -7.41 -7.08
CA GLN A 149 23.14 -7.59 -7.44
C GLN A 149 22.22 -6.60 -6.72
N ILE A 150 22.67 -5.36 -6.52
CA ILE A 150 21.99 -4.37 -5.66
C ILE A 150 20.52 -4.11 -6.04
N GLY A 151 20.18 -4.20 -7.33
CA GLY A 151 18.81 -4.10 -7.82
C GLY A 151 17.91 -5.26 -7.37
N ALA A 152 18.44 -6.48 -7.39
CA ALA A 152 17.74 -7.66 -6.92
C ALA A 152 17.57 -7.64 -5.39
N GLU A 153 18.58 -7.16 -4.65
CA GLU A 153 18.49 -6.92 -3.21
C GLU A 153 17.37 -5.92 -2.88
N PHE A 154 17.22 -4.86 -3.68
CA PHE A 154 16.15 -3.88 -3.48
C PHE A 154 14.79 -4.54 -3.68
N ILE A 155 14.63 -5.31 -4.76
CA ILE A 155 13.41 -6.05 -5.05
C ILE A 155 13.09 -7.03 -3.91
N ALA A 156 14.07 -7.76 -3.40
CA ALA A 156 13.90 -8.74 -2.34
C ALA A 156 13.32 -8.11 -1.06
N LEU A 157 13.85 -6.96 -0.63
CA LEU A 157 13.35 -6.24 0.56
C LEU A 157 11.87 -5.87 0.44
N PHE A 158 11.47 -5.28 -0.69
CA PHE A 158 10.07 -4.90 -0.90
C PHE A 158 9.17 -6.11 -1.11
N TYR A 159 9.65 -7.16 -1.79
CA TYR A 159 8.90 -8.38 -1.99
C TYR A 159 8.66 -9.13 -0.68
N GLU A 160 9.66 -9.22 0.19
CA GLU A 160 9.54 -9.85 1.50
C GLU A 160 8.47 -9.16 2.36
N ARG A 161 8.49 -7.81 2.43
CA ARG A 161 7.43 -7.04 3.10
C ARG A 161 6.05 -7.41 2.58
N ASN A 162 5.89 -7.47 1.25
CA ASN A 162 4.60 -7.81 0.63
C ASN A 162 4.19 -9.28 0.83
N LEU A 163 5.13 -10.22 0.93
CA LEU A 163 4.85 -11.60 1.32
C LEU A 163 4.36 -11.70 2.76
N LYS A 164 4.92 -10.91 3.68
CA LYS A 164 4.46 -10.84 5.08
C LYS A 164 3.06 -10.25 5.18
N ILE A 165 2.78 -9.17 4.44
CA ILE A 165 1.43 -8.61 4.30
C ILE A 165 0.45 -9.64 3.74
N TYR A 166 0.84 -10.34 2.66
CA TYR A 166 0.03 -11.41 2.08
C TYR A 166 -0.29 -12.50 3.10
N SER A 167 0.71 -12.95 3.86
CA SER A 167 0.51 -13.93 4.95
C SER A 167 -0.48 -13.42 6.00
N ASN A 168 -0.38 -12.16 6.42
CA ASN A 168 -1.33 -11.56 7.36
C ASN A 168 -2.76 -11.53 6.81
N ILE A 169 -2.94 -11.17 5.53
CA ILE A 169 -4.24 -11.16 4.85
C ILE A 169 -4.87 -12.55 4.88
N LEU A 170 -4.13 -13.60 4.47
CA LEU A 170 -4.65 -14.96 4.43
C LEU A 170 -5.01 -15.49 5.82
N ASN A 171 -4.14 -15.29 6.81
CA ASN A 171 -4.37 -15.75 8.18
C ASN A 171 -5.56 -15.03 8.83
N ALA A 172 -5.69 -13.72 8.61
CA ALA A 172 -6.85 -12.96 9.06
C ALA A 172 -8.15 -13.46 8.39
N GLN A 173 -8.10 -13.73 7.08
CA GLN A 173 -9.26 -14.26 6.35
C GLN A 173 -9.70 -15.61 6.91
N VAL A 174 -8.78 -16.56 7.11
CA VAL A 174 -9.07 -17.90 7.64
C VAL A 174 -9.64 -17.80 9.06
N LYS A 175 -9.00 -17.02 9.93
CA LYS A 175 -9.40 -16.84 11.34
C LYS A 175 -10.81 -16.27 11.47
N HIS A 176 -11.15 -15.30 10.64
CA HIS A 176 -12.42 -14.56 10.73
C HIS A 176 -13.46 -14.99 9.69
N LYS A 177 -13.15 -16.00 8.86
CA LYS A 177 -14.05 -16.59 7.85
C LYS A 177 -14.64 -15.55 6.89
N GLY A 178 -13.83 -14.56 6.52
CA GLY A 178 -14.24 -13.52 5.57
C GLY A 178 -14.47 -14.07 4.17
N LYS A 179 -15.64 -13.79 3.60
CA LYS A 179 -15.96 -14.14 2.20
C LYS A 179 -15.63 -13.03 1.21
N ARG A 180 -15.64 -11.77 1.67
CA ARG A 180 -15.29 -10.58 0.89
C ARG A 180 -14.34 -9.72 1.72
N ILE A 181 -13.22 -9.36 1.11
CA ILE A 181 -12.17 -8.55 1.72
C ILE A 181 -12.05 -7.26 0.93
N LEU A 182 -12.18 -6.14 1.62
CA LEU A 182 -11.68 -4.87 1.13
C LEU A 182 -10.32 -4.63 1.77
N LEU A 183 -9.29 -4.46 0.96
CA LEU A 183 -7.94 -4.08 1.40
C LEU A 183 -7.73 -2.59 1.14
N ILE A 184 -7.41 -1.83 2.18
CA ILE A 184 -7.08 -0.40 2.10
C ILE A 184 -5.61 -0.26 2.47
N MET A 185 -4.79 0.10 1.48
CA MET A 185 -3.35 0.11 1.58
C MET A 185 -2.72 1.03 0.53
N GLY A 186 -1.55 1.55 0.86
CA GLY A 186 -0.73 2.38 -0.01
C GLY A 186 -0.50 1.73 -1.37
N GLN A 187 -0.55 2.57 -2.40
CA GLN A 187 -0.61 2.15 -3.79
C GLN A 187 0.60 1.28 -4.22
N THR A 188 1.77 1.46 -3.60
CA THR A 188 2.99 0.69 -3.86
C THR A 188 2.88 -0.81 -3.55
N HIS A 189 1.92 -1.19 -2.70
CA HIS A 189 1.66 -2.59 -2.34
C HIS A 189 0.73 -3.28 -3.33
N ILE A 190 -0.16 -2.53 -3.98
CA ILE A 190 -1.31 -3.08 -4.69
C ILE A 190 -0.88 -3.95 -5.87
N GLY A 191 0.04 -3.49 -6.72
CA GLY A 191 0.42 -4.23 -7.92
C GLY A 191 1.08 -5.59 -7.63
N VAL A 192 1.97 -5.64 -6.64
CA VAL A 192 2.63 -6.89 -6.23
C VAL A 192 1.66 -7.82 -5.51
N LEU A 193 0.80 -7.31 -4.63
CA LEU A 193 -0.22 -8.13 -3.96
C LEU A 193 -1.23 -8.69 -4.97
N GLN A 194 -1.64 -7.92 -5.98
CA GLN A 194 -2.47 -8.43 -7.07
C GLN A 194 -1.76 -9.57 -7.82
N ASN A 195 -0.46 -9.44 -8.09
CA ASN A 195 0.31 -10.50 -8.74
C ASN A 195 0.46 -11.77 -7.89
N ILE A 196 0.58 -11.65 -6.57
CA ILE A 196 0.64 -12.81 -5.67
C ILE A 196 -0.74 -13.46 -5.54
N ILE A 197 -1.78 -12.66 -5.27
CA ILE A 197 -3.15 -13.13 -5.00
C ILE A 197 -3.78 -13.78 -6.22
N LYS A 198 -3.58 -13.24 -7.44
CA LYS A 198 -4.17 -13.81 -8.67
C LYS A 198 -3.74 -15.25 -8.95
N ASN A 199 -2.60 -15.66 -8.40
CA ASN A 199 -2.06 -17.02 -8.55
C ASN A 199 -2.52 -17.95 -7.41
N ASN A 200 -3.31 -17.47 -6.45
CA ASN A 200 -3.93 -18.30 -5.43
C ASN A 200 -5.35 -18.69 -5.86
N PRO A 201 -5.63 -19.98 -6.10
CA PRO A 201 -6.91 -20.43 -6.65
C PRO A 201 -8.12 -20.22 -5.72
N ASN A 202 -7.90 -19.88 -4.45
CA ASN A 202 -8.97 -19.61 -3.47
C ASN A 202 -9.48 -18.17 -3.51
N TYR A 203 -8.86 -17.28 -4.31
CA TYR A 203 -9.17 -15.85 -4.33
C TYR A 203 -9.42 -15.36 -5.74
N GLU A 204 -10.36 -14.42 -5.84
CA GLU A 204 -10.62 -13.64 -7.05
C GLU A 204 -10.38 -12.17 -6.73
N ILE A 205 -9.64 -11.48 -7.60
CA ILE A 205 -9.40 -10.05 -7.46
C ILE A 205 -10.51 -9.30 -8.20
N VAL A 206 -11.25 -8.48 -7.47
CA VAL A 206 -12.26 -7.58 -8.03
C VAL A 206 -11.72 -6.16 -8.02
N SER A 207 -11.81 -5.48 -9.17
CA SER A 207 -11.37 -4.09 -9.27
C SER A 207 -12.23 -3.18 -8.41
N THR A 208 -11.60 -2.37 -7.55
CA THR A 208 -12.24 -1.34 -6.74
C THR A 208 -12.85 -0.24 -7.61
N ASN A 209 -12.32 0.00 -8.82
CA ASN A 209 -12.84 1.01 -9.74
C ASN A 209 -14.27 0.75 -10.21
N LEU A 210 -14.78 -0.49 -10.10
CA LEU A 210 -16.19 -0.80 -10.31
C LEU A 210 -17.12 -0.11 -9.29
N TYR A 211 -16.58 0.25 -8.13
CA TYR A 211 -17.30 0.88 -7.02
C TYR A 211 -16.90 2.33 -6.79
N LEU A 212 -15.70 2.73 -7.25
CA LEU A 212 -15.19 4.10 -7.12
C LEU A 212 -15.64 5.03 -8.26
N LYS A 213 -16.06 4.49 -9.41
CA LYS A 213 -16.59 5.30 -10.50
C LYS A 213 -17.96 5.87 -10.10
N GLU A 214 -18.13 7.18 -10.17
CA GLU A 214 -19.46 7.76 -10.04
C GLU A 214 -20.39 7.16 -11.10
N LYS A 215 -21.56 6.71 -10.67
CA LYS A 215 -22.64 6.47 -11.63
C LYS A 215 -23.02 7.85 -12.17
N GLU A 216 -22.92 8.04 -13.48
CA GLU A 216 -23.66 9.13 -14.12
C GLU A 216 -25.13 8.96 -13.69
N VAL A 217 -25.62 9.91 -12.90
CA VAL A 217 -27.02 9.99 -12.46
C VAL A 217 -27.84 10.63 -13.57
#